data_AF-A0A6P0MBU5-F1
#
_entry.id   AF-A0A6P0MBU5-F1
#
_cell.length_a   1.000
_cell.length_b   1.000
_cell.length_c   1.000
_cell.angle_alpha   90.00
_cell.angle_beta   90.00
_cell.angle_gamma   90.00
#
_symmetry.space_group_name_H-M   'P 1'
#
loop_
_entity.id
_entity.type
_entity.pdbx_description
1 polymer ?
#
loop_
_entity_poly.entity_id
_entity_poly.type
_entity_poly.pdbx_seq_one_letter_code
_entity_poly.pdbx_strand_id
1 'polypeptide(L)'
;MMNLPTVLNIAIGLILIYLTCSLISSEIQELIATLFEWRAKNLKNAIAQLLGEESPDTPLINKIYNSPLIQSLNHKSTNKIKSTGPSYLPAELFSTALIEIIRDSKELPKTLEE
;
A
#
# COMPACT_ATOMS: atom_id res chain seq x y z
N MET A 1 -48.75 13.57 23.88
CA MET A 1 -47.85 12.40 23.91
C MET A 1 -47.48 12.05 22.48
N MET A 2 -46.20 11.86 22.16
CA MET A 2 -45.79 11.33 20.85
C MET A 2 -46.29 9.89 20.71
N ASN A 3 -46.95 9.60 19.60
CA ASN A 3 -47.49 8.29 19.26
C ASN A 3 -46.41 7.41 18.61
N LEU A 4 -46.48 6.09 18.87
CA LEU A 4 -45.52 5.10 18.37
C LEU A 4 -45.27 5.18 16.84
N PRO A 5 -46.29 5.37 15.98
CA PRO A 5 -46.07 5.51 14.53
C PRO A 5 -45.20 6.71 14.16
N THR A 6 -45.35 7.83 14.89
CA THR A 6 -44.55 9.04 14.66
C THR A 6 -43.09 8.82 15.05
N VAL A 7 -42.85 8.14 16.18
CA VAL A 7 -41.49 7.76 16.60
C VAL A 7 -40.85 6.83 15.58
N LEU A 8 -41.60 5.84 15.09
CA LEU A 8 -41.10 4.88 14.11
C LEU A 8 -40.73 5.54 12.78
N ASN A 9 -41.55 6.46 12.28
CA ASN A 9 -41.25 7.20 11.05
C ASN A 9 -39.98 8.05 11.17
N ILE A 10 -39.79 8.73 12.31
CA ILE A 10 -38.58 9.50 12.58
C ILE A 10 -37.37 8.57 12.67
N ALA A 11 -37.48 7.44 13.36
CA ALA A 11 -36.40 6.47 13.50
C ALA A 11 -35.95 5.91 12.14
N ILE A 12 -36.90 5.52 11.28
CA ILE A 12 -36.59 5.03 9.92
C ILE A 12 -35.89 6.10 9.09
N GLY A 13 -36.36 7.35 9.15
CA GLY A 13 -35.70 8.47 8.46
C GLY A 13 -34.27 8.68 8.93
N LEU A 14 -34.02 8.65 10.25
CA LEU A 14 -32.69 8.79 10.82
C LEU A 14 -31.76 7.64 10.42
N ILE A 15 -32.26 6.39 10.43
CA ILE A 15 -31.48 5.22 9.99
C ILE A 15 -31.05 5.40 8.53
N LEU A 16 -31.97 5.74 7.64
CA LEU A 16 -31.66 5.92 6.22
C LEU A 16 -30.65 7.05 5.97
N ILE A 17 -30.84 8.19 6.64
CA ILE A 17 -29.90 9.33 6.55
C ILE A 17 -28.51 8.91 7.05
N TYR A 18 -28.46 8.23 8.20
CA TYR A 18 -27.20 7.78 8.78
C TYR A 18 -26.47 6.78 7.90
N LEU A 19 -27.19 5.79 7.36
CA LEU A 19 -26.61 4.78 6.45
C LEU A 19 -26.08 5.42 5.16
N THR A 20 -26.83 6.36 4.57
CA THR A 20 -26.40 7.08 3.37
C THR A 20 -25.15 7.92 3.65
N CYS A 21 -25.15 8.65 4.76
CA CYS A 21 -24.00 9.45 5.18
C CYS A 21 -22.77 8.57 5.45
N SER A 22 -22.96 7.42 6.11
CA SER A 22 -21.88 6.45 6.38
C SER A 22 -21.28 5.89 5.11
N LEU A 23 -22.09 5.59 4.10
CA LEU A 23 -21.60 5.08 2.81
C LEU A 23 -20.75 6.14 2.10
N ILE A 24 -21.24 7.38 2.02
CA ILE A 24 -20.49 8.51 1.45
C ILE A 24 -19.19 8.73 2.21
N SER A 25 -19.22 8.66 3.54
CA SER A 25 -18.02 8.81 4.36
C SER A 25 -16.97 7.72 4.06
N SER A 26 -17.39 6.47 3.83
CA SER A 26 -16.48 5.37 3.49
C SER A 26 -15.75 5.62 2.17
N GLU A 27 -16.49 6.04 1.14
CA GLU A 27 -15.93 6.36 -0.18
C GLU A 27 -14.96 7.54 -0.13
N ILE A 28 -15.32 8.60 0.61
CA ILE A 28 -14.43 9.76 0.80
C ILE A 28 -13.14 9.34 1.50
N GLN A 29 -13.23 8.53 2.55
CA GLN A 29 -12.06 8.04 3.27
C GLN A 29 -11.13 7.21 2.37
N GLU A 30 -11.70 6.37 1.50
CA GLU A 30 -10.92 5.60 0.53
C GLU A 30 -10.25 6.49 -0.53
N LEU A 31 -10.95 7.53 -1.01
CA LEU A 31 -10.40 8.48 -1.97
C LEU A 31 -9.23 9.26 -1.38
N ILE A 32 -9.35 9.73 -0.12
CA ILE A 32 -8.26 10.39 0.61
C ILE A 32 -7.09 9.42 0.79
N ALA A 33 -7.34 8.18 1.22
CA ALA A 33 -6.28 7.18 1.43
C ALA A 33 -5.54 6.84 0.12
N THR A 34 -6.26 6.82 -1.01
CA THR A 34 -5.69 6.61 -2.34
C THR A 34 -4.83 7.79 -2.77
N LEU A 35 -5.30 9.03 -2.54
CA LEU A 35 -4.56 10.25 -2.87
C LEU A 35 -3.27 10.37 -2.06
N PHE A 36 -3.28 9.99 -0.79
CA PHE A 36 -2.10 10.02 0.09
C PHE A 36 -1.18 8.78 -0.05
N GLU A 37 -1.46 7.89 -1.00
CA GLU A 37 -0.75 6.63 -1.24
C GLU A 37 -0.59 5.76 0.03
N TRP A 38 -1.53 5.82 0.97
CA TRP A 38 -1.43 5.14 2.26
C TRP A 38 -1.27 3.63 2.12
N ARG A 39 -1.91 3.03 1.10
CA ARG A 39 -1.77 1.60 0.80
C ARG A 39 -0.34 1.22 0.41
N ALA A 40 0.28 2.02 -0.47
CA ALA A 40 1.66 1.79 -0.90
C ALA A 40 2.64 1.94 0.27
N LYS A 41 2.45 2.96 1.12
CA LYS A 41 3.22 3.17 2.35
C LYS A 41 3.08 2.01 3.33
N ASN A 42 1.84 1.58 3.59
CA ASN A 42 1.58 0.49 4.52
C ASN A 42 2.18 -0.83 4.01
N LEU A 43 2.10 -1.07 2.70
CA LEU A 43 2.75 -2.23 2.08
C LEU A 43 4.28 -2.18 2.21
N LYS A 44 4.90 -1.03 1.95
CA LYS A 44 6.36 -0.85 2.13
C LYS A 44 6.78 -1.10 3.57
N ASN A 45 6.01 -0.58 4.53
CA ASN A 45 6.23 -0.81 5.97
C ASN A 45 6.08 -2.28 6.34
N ALA A 46 5.06 -2.97 5.82
CA ALA A 46 4.84 -4.39 6.08
C ALA A 46 5.99 -5.25 5.53
N ILE A 47 6.53 -4.92 4.35
CA ILE A 47 7.69 -5.61 3.77
C ILE A 47 8.96 -5.37 4.59
N ALA A 48 9.16 -4.14 5.08
CA ALA A 48 10.26 -3.84 5.99
C ALA A 48 10.19 -4.69 7.26
N GLN A 49 9.03 -4.74 7.91
CA GLN A 49 8.81 -5.61 9.07
C GLN A 49 9.00 -7.09 8.75
N LEU A 50 8.55 -7.55 7.59
CA LEU A 50 8.73 -8.94 7.14
C LEU A 50 10.20 -9.32 7.00
N LEU A 51 11.04 -8.37 6.56
CA LEU A 51 12.47 -8.57 6.39
C LEU A 51 13.30 -8.23 7.65
N GLY A 52 12.64 -7.89 8.76
CA GLY A 52 13.30 -7.56 10.03
C GLY A 52 13.92 -6.16 10.08
N GLU A 53 13.51 -5.26 9.18
CA GLU A 53 13.99 -3.89 9.10
C GLU A 53 13.18 -2.97 10.02
N GLU A 54 13.85 -2.07 10.75
CA GLU A 54 13.19 -1.13 11.67
C GLU A 54 12.45 0.01 10.93
N SER A 55 12.82 0.27 9.67
CA SER A 55 12.24 1.35 8.88
C SER A 55 12.02 0.94 7.41
N PRO A 56 11.04 1.52 6.71
CA PRO A 56 10.79 1.25 5.30
C PRO A 56 11.87 1.82 4.35
N ASP A 57 12.73 2.71 4.84
CA ASP A 57 13.69 3.43 4.00
C ASP A 57 15.11 2.84 4.07
N THR A 58 15.22 1.54 4.33
CA THR A 58 16.51 0.87 4.37
C THR A 58 17.05 0.55 2.99
N PRO A 59 18.38 0.39 2.85
CA PRO A 59 19.02 0.11 1.55
C PRO A 59 18.47 -1.14 0.88
N LEU A 60 18.16 -2.19 1.66
CA LEU A 60 17.61 -3.45 1.16
C LEU A 60 16.23 -3.25 0.53
N ILE A 61 15.32 -2.58 1.26
CA ILE A 61 13.96 -2.30 0.78
C ILE A 61 13.99 -1.42 -0.47
N ASN A 62 14.84 -0.39 -0.47
CA ASN A 62 15.01 0.47 -1.64
C ASN A 62 15.58 -0.31 -2.84
N LYS A 63 16.51 -1.26 -2.62
CA LYS A 63 17.02 -2.13 -3.71
C LYS A 63 15.91 -3.01 -4.30
N ILE A 64 15.05 -3.58 -3.45
CA ILE A 64 13.87 -4.35 -3.88
C ILE A 64 12.94 -3.49 -4.74
N TYR A 65 12.52 -2.34 -4.24
CA TYR A 65 11.59 -1.45 -4.95
C TYR A 65 12.18 -0.84 -6.23
N ASN A 66 13.50 -0.73 -6.33
CA ASN A 66 14.20 -0.29 -7.54
C ASN A 66 14.38 -1.40 -8.58
N SER A 67 14.01 -2.66 -8.31
CA SER A 67 14.05 -3.73 -9.33
C SER A 67 13.14 -3.36 -10.52
N PRO A 68 13.59 -3.61 -11.77
CA PRO A 68 12.78 -3.37 -12.98
C PRO A 68 11.40 -4.05 -12.91
N LEU A 69 11.31 -5.22 -12.27
CA LEU A 69 10.06 -5.96 -12.10
C LEU A 69 9.05 -5.18 -11.25
N ILE A 70 9.49 -4.60 -10.14
CA ILE A 70 8.61 -3.83 -9.24
C ILE A 70 8.30 -2.44 -9.81
N GLN A 71 9.28 -1.80 -10.46
CA GLN A 71 9.05 -0.52 -11.14
C GLN A 71 8.01 -0.63 -12.26
N SER A 72 7.95 -1.76 -12.97
CA SER A 72 6.96 -2.00 -14.03
C SER A 72 5.50 -1.94 -13.53
N LEU A 73 5.26 -2.25 -12.26
CA LEU A 73 3.96 -2.16 -11.61
C LEU A 73 3.57 -0.71 -11.29
N ASN A 74 4.53 0.21 -11.30
CA ASN A 74 4.33 1.62 -10.97
C ASN A 74 3.93 2.45 -12.19
N HIS A 75 3.01 1.92 -13.00
CA HIS A 75 2.60 2.50 -14.28
C HIS A 75 1.93 3.89 -14.16
N LYS A 76 1.56 4.32 -12.94
CA LYS A 76 0.99 5.66 -12.68
C LYS A 76 2.01 6.80 -12.63
N SER A 77 3.32 6.50 -12.65
CA SER A 77 4.37 7.52 -12.48
C SER A 77 4.89 8.06 -13.83
N THR A 78 4.00 8.60 -14.67
CA THR A 78 4.43 9.41 -15.84
C THR A 78 4.93 10.80 -15.42
N ASN A 79 4.66 11.22 -14.19
CA ASN A 79 5.24 12.41 -13.56
C ASN A 79 6.45 12.00 -12.71
N LYS A 80 7.56 12.75 -12.83
CA LYS A 80 8.81 12.66 -12.04
C LYS A 80 8.63 12.94 -10.53
N ILE A 81 7.49 12.61 -9.94
CA ILE A 81 7.25 12.70 -8.51
C ILE A 81 7.58 11.33 -7.94
N LYS A 82 8.48 11.27 -6.94
CA LYS A 82 8.83 10.05 -6.21
C LYS A 82 7.55 9.33 -5.74
N SER A 83 7.10 8.32 -6.48
CA SER A 83 6.01 7.46 -6.04
C SER A 83 6.50 6.56 -4.92
N THR A 84 5.68 6.37 -3.89
CA THR A 84 6.03 5.54 -2.72
C THR A 84 6.12 4.04 -3.06
N GLY A 85 5.69 3.66 -4.28
CA GLY A 85 5.68 2.29 -4.79
C GLY A 85 4.26 1.83 -5.19
N PRO A 86 4.09 0.59 -5.65
CA PRO A 86 2.78 0.08 -6.05
C PRO A 86 1.83 -0.07 -4.86
N SER A 87 0.53 0.13 -5.08
CA SER A 87 -0.50 -0.09 -4.06
C SER A 87 -0.74 -1.57 -3.72
N TYR A 88 -0.25 -2.47 -4.56
CA TYR A 88 -0.28 -3.92 -4.38
C TYR A 88 0.96 -4.53 -5.02
N LEU A 89 1.64 -5.42 -4.30
CA LEU A 89 2.80 -6.15 -4.79
C LEU A 89 2.50 -7.66 -4.72
N PRO A 90 2.33 -8.35 -5.86
CA PRO A 90 2.14 -9.79 -5.88
C PRO A 90 3.32 -10.51 -5.22
N ALA A 91 3.02 -11.57 -4.46
CA ALA A 91 4.04 -12.35 -3.75
C ALA A 91 5.10 -12.94 -4.69
N GLU A 92 4.69 -13.37 -5.89
CA GLU A 92 5.58 -13.89 -6.92
C GLU A 92 6.63 -12.87 -7.36
N LEU A 93 6.20 -11.63 -7.67
CA LEU A 93 7.09 -10.55 -8.09
C LEU A 93 8.02 -10.11 -6.95
N PHE A 94 7.51 -10.05 -5.72
CA PHE A 94 8.33 -9.80 -4.54
C PHE A 94 9.41 -10.88 -4.36
N SER A 95 9.02 -12.16 -4.38
CA SER A 95 9.96 -13.28 -4.18
C SER A 95 11.02 -13.34 -5.28
N THR A 96 10.63 -13.06 -6.53
CA THR A 96 11.55 -13.02 -7.66
C THR A 96 12.58 -11.89 -7.51
N ALA A 97 12.11 -10.68 -7.20
CA ALA A 97 12.99 -9.53 -6.97
C ALA A 97 13.91 -9.75 -5.75
N LEU A 98 13.41 -10.39 -4.69
CA LEU A 98 14.20 -10.72 -3.51
C LEU A 98 15.30 -11.75 -3.84
N ILE A 99 14.96 -12.83 -4.55
CA ILE A 99 15.93 -13.85 -4.97
C ILE A 99 16.99 -13.24 -5.90
N GLU A 100 16.58 -12.37 -6.82
CA GLU A 100 17.49 -11.66 -7.72
C GLU A 100 18.50 -10.82 -6.92
N ILE A 101 18.04 -10.04 -5.94
CA ILE A 101 18.91 -9.22 -5.09
C ILE A 101 19.86 -10.06 -4.25
N ILE A 102 19.38 -11.18 -3.70
CA ILE A 102 20.22 -12.10 -2.93
C ILE A 102 21.28 -12.75 -3.83
N ARG A 103 20.91 -13.16 -5.05
CA ARG A 103 21.84 -13.73 -6.03
C ARG A 103 22.91 -12.70 -6.43
N ASP A 104 22.48 -11.49 -6.78
CA ASP A 104 23.35 -10.37 -7.14
C ASP A 104 24.30 -9.98 -5.99
N SER A 105 23.83 -10.02 -4.73
CA SER A 105 24.68 -9.80 -3.55
C SER A 105 25.76 -10.88 -3.35
N LYS A 106 25.53 -12.08 -3.89
CA LYS A 106 26.44 -13.23 -3.78
C LYS A 106 27.50 -13.24 -4.89
N GLU A 107 27.29 -12.50 -5.97
CA GLU A 107 28.21 -12.37 -7.11
C GLU A 107 29.28 -11.27 -6.92
N LEU A 108 29.61 -10.91 -5.67
CA LEU A 108 30.83 -10.13 -5.40
C LEU A 108 32.05 -10.95 -5.88
N PRO A 109 32.86 -10.42 -6.81
CA PRO A 109 33.92 -11.19 -7.42
C PRO A 109 34.98 -11.58 -6.40
N LYS A 110 35.25 -12.89 -6.28
CA LYS A 110 36.49 -13.45 -5.75
C LYS A 110 37.65 -13.20 -6.74
N THR A 111 37.91 -11.96 -7.11
CA THR A 111 39.04 -11.64 -8.00
C THR A 111 39.88 -10.52 -7.41
N LEU A 112 40.55 -10.83 -6.29
CA LEU A 112 41.80 -10.19 -5.88
C LEU A 112 42.60 -11.18 -5.03
N GLU A 113 42.84 -12.40 -5.53
CA GLU A 113 44.00 -13.21 -5.10
C GLU A 113 44.62 -13.91 -6.31
N GLU A 114 45.95 -13.76 -6.38
CA GLU A 114 46.96 -14.22 -7.34
C GLU A 114 47.17 -13.41 -8.63
#